data_AF-A0A1G4T535-F1
#
_entry.id   AF-A0A1G4T535-F1
#
_cell.length_a   1.000
_cell.length_b   1.000
_cell.length_c   1.000
_cell.angle_alpha   90.00
_cell.angle_beta   90.00
_cell.angle_gamma   90.00
#
_symmetry.space_group_name_H-M   'P 1'
#
loop_
_entity.id
_entity.type
_entity.pdbx_description
1 polymer ?
#
loop_
_entity_poly.entity_id
_entity_poly.type
_entity_poly.pdbx_seq_one_letter_code
_entity_poly.pdbx_strand_id
1 'polypeptide(L)'
;MLLFMAGFSSCKKDSFKPVNDESGKGKSTKVNVVQHSYADFILLPRQPGETLDTYKCVFSGAEVVMRGTPSWNTALYPTLQNGVPALWGSYSVTEGSNSINSYISGGEDFVLLTVGSTNGINLIAFQNALDKYSNAVSQWSSGSSGGYPAPSDYIQSSYTAAPISVTGKLIRVTTGSHWALATIDYPLPTAAPITIPNATFQVVDPDHTTDTYFLSGSKGVIASGTLRGTSIQATGNYTHTDGTGIFHYHGRVYRADGTYFDFDITQDLS
;
A
#
# COMPACT_ATOMS: atom_id res chain seq x y z
N MET A 1 -21.34 28.00 40.97
CA MET A 1 -19.88 27.90 40.97
C MET A 1 -19.50 26.63 41.71
N LEU A 2 -19.19 25.55 40.99
CA LEU A 2 -18.56 24.35 41.55
C LEU A 2 -17.52 23.87 40.52
N LEU A 3 -16.29 23.73 41.00
CA LEU A 3 -15.06 23.62 40.24
C LEU A 3 -14.82 22.21 39.67
N PHE A 4 -14.15 22.18 38.51
CA PHE A 4 -13.32 21.10 37.98
C PHE A 4 -12.26 20.63 39.00
N MET A 5 -12.03 19.31 39.08
CA MET A 5 -10.72 18.65 39.10
C MET A 5 -10.91 17.16 39.47
N ALA A 6 -10.85 16.27 38.47
CA ALA A 6 -10.53 14.86 38.71
C ALA A 6 -9.14 14.62 38.11
N GLY A 7 -8.16 14.55 39.00
CA GLY A 7 -6.76 14.31 38.68
C GLY A 7 -6.55 12.86 38.23
N PHE A 8 -5.74 12.72 37.18
CA PHE A 8 -5.13 11.46 36.79
C PHE A 8 -4.21 10.98 37.92
N SER A 9 -4.61 9.92 38.63
CA SER A 9 -3.72 9.20 39.53
C SER A 9 -2.86 8.22 38.73
N SER A 10 -1.56 8.46 38.78
CA SER A 10 -0.48 7.64 38.26
C SER A 10 -0.28 6.41 39.14
N CYS A 11 -0.37 5.20 38.58
CA CYS A 11 0.30 4.02 39.14
C CYS A 11 1.51 3.67 38.26
N LYS A 12 2.70 4.00 38.77
CA LYS A 12 3.99 3.54 38.23
C LYS A 12 4.31 2.15 38.79
N LYS A 13 4.70 1.28 37.86
CA LYS A 13 5.92 0.44 37.91
C LYS A 13 5.93 -0.72 38.92
N ASP A 14 5.75 -1.92 38.39
CA ASP A 14 6.48 -3.08 38.91
C ASP A 14 7.32 -3.72 37.80
N SER A 15 8.57 -4.01 38.15
CA SER A 15 9.67 -4.24 37.22
C SER A 15 9.96 -5.73 37.13
N PHE A 16 9.57 -6.39 36.04
CA PHE A 16 10.16 -7.69 35.71
C PHE A 16 11.39 -7.48 34.84
N LYS A 17 12.57 -7.63 35.47
CA LYS A 17 13.84 -7.81 34.76
C LYS A 17 13.89 -9.24 34.20
N PRO A 18 14.12 -9.45 32.90
CA PRO A 18 14.64 -10.73 32.43
C PRO A 18 16.10 -10.85 32.85
N VAL A 19 16.43 -12.00 33.43
CA VAL A 19 17.78 -12.39 33.85
C VAL A 19 18.68 -12.46 32.61
N ASN A 20 19.83 -11.82 32.73
CA ASN A 20 20.91 -11.83 31.76
C ASN A 20 21.59 -13.20 31.83
N ASP A 21 21.27 -14.11 30.91
CA ASP A 21 22.06 -15.33 30.70
C ASP A 21 22.96 -15.09 29.47
N GLU A 22 24.13 -14.52 29.73
CA GLU A 22 25.23 -14.46 28.78
C GLU A 22 25.89 -15.84 28.69
N SER A 23 25.46 -16.67 27.74
CA SER A 23 26.36 -17.68 27.19
C SER A 23 26.08 -17.93 25.71
N GLY A 24 27.06 -17.56 24.89
CA GLY A 24 27.02 -17.78 23.44
C GLY A 24 27.78 -16.71 22.68
N LYS A 25 29.12 -16.80 22.68
CA LYS A 25 30.01 -16.04 21.80
C LYS A 25 29.67 -16.30 20.33
N GLY A 26 28.79 -15.49 19.76
CA GLY A 26 28.70 -15.23 18.33
C GLY A 26 28.88 -13.74 18.14
N LYS A 27 29.86 -13.32 17.32
CA LYS A 27 29.96 -11.92 16.91
C LYS A 27 28.60 -11.52 16.37
N SER A 28 27.87 -10.69 17.13
CA SER A 28 26.78 -9.90 16.60
C SER A 28 27.43 -9.00 15.56
N THR A 29 27.44 -9.46 14.31
CA THR A 29 27.62 -8.59 13.18
C THR A 29 26.52 -7.55 13.35
N LYS A 30 26.87 -6.33 13.72
CA LYS A 30 25.99 -5.18 13.52
C LYS A 30 25.77 -5.11 12.02
N VAL A 31 24.80 -5.89 11.53
CA VAL A 31 24.19 -5.64 10.26
C VAL A 31 23.63 -4.24 10.42
N ASN A 32 24.05 -3.30 9.58
CA ASN A 32 23.27 -2.10 9.35
C ASN A 32 21.92 -2.60 8.85
N VAL A 33 21.00 -2.87 9.78
CA VAL A 33 19.59 -3.04 9.44
C VAL A 33 19.21 -1.68 8.92
N VAL A 34 19.16 -1.55 7.59
CA VAL A 34 18.54 -0.40 6.96
C VAL A 34 17.17 -0.31 7.61
N GLN A 35 16.93 0.76 8.35
CA GLN A 35 15.67 0.97 9.05
C GLN A 35 14.65 1.38 7.99
N HIS A 36 14.12 0.39 7.27
CA HIS A 36 13.07 0.62 6.30
C HIS A 36 11.81 1.01 7.08
N SER A 37 11.39 2.26 6.96
CA SER A 37 10.17 2.77 7.58
C SER A 37 8.97 2.45 6.70
N TYR A 38 8.00 1.72 7.25
CA TYR A 38 6.65 1.67 6.70
C TYR A 38 5.76 2.72 7.38
N ALA A 39 4.67 3.10 6.74
CA ALA A 39 3.63 3.95 7.32
C ALA A 39 2.45 3.09 7.75
N ASP A 40 2.25 2.95 9.07
CA ASP A 40 1.09 2.24 9.62
C ASP A 40 -0.21 2.92 9.14
N PHE A 41 -1.14 2.11 8.68
CA PHE A 41 -2.52 2.53 8.54
C PHE A 41 -3.19 2.61 9.91
N ILE A 42 -4.07 3.60 10.04
CA ILE A 42 -4.95 3.78 11.18
C ILE A 42 -6.37 3.52 10.71
N LEU A 43 -7.08 2.62 11.39
CA LEU A 43 -8.49 2.36 11.13
C LEU A 43 -9.31 3.58 11.59
N LEU A 44 -10.12 4.12 10.69
CA LEU A 44 -11.05 5.21 11.00
C LEU A 44 -12.36 4.65 11.56
N PRO A 45 -13.01 5.36 12.50
CA PRO A 45 -14.34 5.01 12.95
C PRO A 45 -15.33 4.99 11.77
N ARG A 46 -16.05 3.88 11.61
CA ARG A 46 -17.09 3.74 10.58
C ARG A 46 -18.19 4.76 10.80
N GLN A 47 -18.59 5.47 9.75
CA GLN A 47 -19.78 6.31 9.78
C GLN A 47 -21.05 5.45 9.65
N PRO A 48 -22.21 5.92 10.17
CA PRO A 48 -23.47 5.23 9.98
C PRO A 48 -23.74 4.95 8.49
N GLY A 49 -23.98 3.68 8.15
CA GLY A 49 -24.23 3.23 6.77
C GLY A 49 -23.00 2.74 5.99
N GLU A 50 -21.79 2.84 6.54
CA GLU A 50 -20.59 2.26 5.91
C GLU A 50 -20.46 0.76 6.22
N THR A 51 -20.26 -0.05 5.19
CA THR A 51 -20.06 -1.52 5.31
C THR A 51 -18.60 -1.95 5.26
N LEU A 52 -17.69 -1.05 4.87
CA LEU A 52 -16.27 -1.34 4.68
C LEU A 52 -15.42 -0.58 5.68
N ASP A 53 -14.30 -1.20 6.07
CA ASP A 53 -13.27 -0.52 6.84
C ASP A 53 -12.56 0.51 5.96
N THR A 54 -12.33 1.67 6.57
CA THR A 54 -11.55 2.76 5.97
C THR A 54 -10.33 3.00 6.84
N TYR A 55 -9.18 3.00 6.20
CA TYR A 55 -7.88 3.18 6.82
C TYR A 55 -7.20 4.42 6.27
N LYS A 56 -6.36 5.06 7.07
CA LYS A 56 -5.60 6.25 6.65
C LYS A 56 -4.16 6.19 7.15
N CYS A 57 -3.21 6.58 6.31
CA CYS A 57 -1.81 6.77 6.68
C CYS A 57 -1.25 8.02 5.99
N VAL A 58 -0.05 8.44 6.41
CA VAL A 58 0.74 9.43 5.68
C VAL A 58 1.94 8.70 5.08
N PHE A 59 1.97 8.58 3.76
CA PHE A 59 3.04 7.91 3.02
C PHE A 59 3.71 8.91 2.08
N SER A 60 5.03 9.05 2.19
CA SER A 60 5.82 10.01 1.41
C SER A 60 5.31 11.46 1.49
N GLY A 61 4.72 11.84 2.63
CA GLY A 61 4.19 13.18 2.88
C GLY A 61 2.78 13.43 2.33
N ALA A 62 2.18 12.49 1.60
CA ALA A 62 0.79 12.56 1.21
C ALA A 62 -0.09 11.67 2.10
N GLU A 63 -1.29 12.15 2.36
CA GLU A 63 -2.30 11.37 3.05
C GLU A 63 -2.93 10.36 2.10
N VAL A 64 -2.78 9.08 2.41
CA VAL A 64 -3.34 7.97 1.64
C VAL A 64 -4.46 7.34 2.45
N VAL A 65 -5.62 7.19 1.80
CA VAL A 65 -6.79 6.50 2.33
C VAL A 65 -6.88 5.15 1.62
N MET A 66 -7.03 4.08 2.40
CA MET A 66 -7.29 2.74 1.91
C MET A 66 -8.67 2.28 2.36
N ARG A 67 -9.50 1.77 1.45
CA ARG A 67 -10.82 1.21 1.75
C ARG A 67 -10.85 -0.27 1.38
N GLY A 68 -11.67 -1.02 2.09
CA GLY A 68 -11.95 -2.42 1.78
C GLY A 68 -11.46 -3.36 2.88
N THR A 69 -11.27 -4.62 2.50
CA THR A 69 -10.85 -5.69 3.41
C THR A 69 -9.60 -6.33 2.85
N PRO A 70 -8.43 -5.69 3.02
CA PRO A 70 -7.21 -6.25 2.51
C PRO A 70 -6.98 -7.64 3.09
N SER A 71 -6.33 -8.49 2.32
CA SER A 71 -6.03 -9.84 2.74
C SER A 71 -4.59 -10.19 2.39
N TRP A 72 -4.11 -11.30 2.93
CA TRP A 72 -2.81 -11.83 2.59
C TRP A 72 -2.94 -13.32 2.34
N ASN A 73 -1.97 -13.87 1.64
CA ASN A 73 -1.93 -15.29 1.37
C ASN A 73 -1.48 -16.05 2.63
N THR A 74 -2.44 -16.57 3.40
CA THR A 74 -2.20 -17.32 4.63
C THR A 74 -1.50 -18.66 4.38
N ALA A 75 -1.56 -19.20 3.17
CA ALA A 75 -0.86 -20.43 2.82
C ALA A 75 0.64 -20.18 2.63
N LEU A 76 0.99 -19.07 1.97
CA LEU A 76 2.37 -18.62 1.82
C LEU A 76 2.94 -18.03 3.10
N TYR A 77 2.10 -17.40 3.92
CA TYR A 77 2.50 -16.71 5.13
C TYR A 77 1.57 -17.10 6.29
N PRO A 78 1.69 -18.35 6.80
CA PRO A 78 0.82 -18.86 7.85
C PRO A 78 1.07 -18.21 9.21
N THR A 79 2.30 -17.76 9.44
CA THR A 79 2.65 -17.00 10.63
C THR A 79 2.66 -15.52 10.29
N LEU A 80 1.90 -14.73 11.06
CA LEU A 80 1.91 -13.29 10.92
C LEU A 80 3.28 -12.73 11.33
N GLN A 81 3.95 -12.07 10.39
CA GLN A 81 5.20 -11.34 10.59
C GLN A 81 5.09 -9.97 9.89
N ASN A 82 5.94 -9.02 10.28
CA ASN A 82 5.98 -7.72 9.59
C ASN A 82 6.45 -7.89 8.14
N GLY A 83 5.78 -7.21 7.22
CA GLY A 83 6.16 -7.21 5.81
C GLY A 83 5.49 -8.26 4.96
N VAL A 84 4.54 -9.04 5.49
CA VAL A 84 3.81 -10.04 4.68
C VAL A 84 3.07 -9.31 3.56
N PRO A 85 3.28 -9.67 2.28
CA PRO A 85 2.56 -9.05 1.17
C PRO A 85 1.05 -9.17 1.32
N ALA A 86 0.37 -8.05 1.09
CA ALA A 86 -1.07 -7.98 1.16
C ALA A 86 -1.66 -7.56 -0.18
N LEU A 87 -2.96 -7.81 -0.31
CA LEU A 87 -3.72 -7.68 -1.53
C LEU A 87 -5.05 -6.97 -1.25
N TRP A 88 -5.62 -6.42 -2.32
CA TRP A 88 -7.01 -5.94 -2.37
C TRP A 88 -7.29 -4.68 -1.55
N GLY A 89 -6.28 -3.83 -1.36
CA GLY A 89 -6.51 -2.46 -0.92
C GLY A 89 -7.08 -1.63 -2.06
N SER A 90 -8.03 -0.74 -1.75
CA SER A 90 -8.48 0.30 -2.68
C SER A 90 -7.99 1.65 -2.18
N TYR A 91 -7.22 2.39 -2.98
CA TYR A 91 -6.50 3.56 -2.51
C TYR A 91 -7.03 4.85 -3.11
N SER A 92 -7.03 5.91 -2.31
CA SER A 92 -7.24 7.28 -2.74
C SER A 92 -6.33 8.23 -1.95
N VAL A 93 -6.25 9.47 -2.41
CA VAL A 93 -5.53 10.56 -1.72
C VAL A 93 -6.51 11.70 -1.45
N THR A 94 -6.41 12.30 -0.27
CA THR A 94 -7.46 13.19 0.23
C THR A 94 -7.31 14.64 -0.24
N GLU A 95 -6.14 15.05 -0.76
CA GLU A 95 -5.85 16.48 -1.01
C GLU A 95 -4.95 16.77 -2.23
N GLY A 96 -5.19 17.95 -2.83
CA GLY A 96 -4.24 18.67 -3.68
C GLY A 96 -4.07 18.13 -5.11
N SER A 97 -2.88 18.37 -5.68
CA SER A 97 -2.45 17.83 -6.98
C SER A 97 -1.89 16.41 -6.88
N ASN A 98 -2.13 15.72 -5.76
CA ASN A 98 -1.70 14.34 -5.56
C ASN A 98 -2.56 13.39 -6.39
N SER A 99 -1.96 12.31 -6.85
CA SER A 99 -2.70 11.20 -7.47
C SER A 99 -2.10 9.88 -7.02
N ILE A 100 -2.93 8.83 -7.02
CA ILE A 100 -2.49 7.49 -6.67
C ILE A 100 -3.09 6.50 -7.67
N ASN A 101 -2.23 5.69 -8.26
CA ASN A 101 -2.62 4.54 -9.06
C ASN A 101 -2.24 3.28 -8.29
N SER A 102 -3.07 2.25 -8.35
CA SER A 102 -2.76 0.95 -7.76
C SER A 102 -2.75 -0.13 -8.82
N TYR A 103 -1.94 -1.16 -8.60
CA TYR A 103 -1.85 -2.31 -9.47
C TYR A 103 -1.36 -3.52 -8.70
N ILE A 104 -1.76 -4.71 -9.16
CA ILE A 104 -1.35 -5.97 -8.56
C ILE A 104 -0.29 -6.62 -9.44
N SER A 105 0.80 -7.04 -8.83
CA SER A 105 1.88 -7.77 -9.50
C SER A 105 2.44 -8.84 -8.57
N GLY A 106 2.66 -10.05 -9.09
CA GLY A 106 3.29 -11.12 -8.30
C GLY A 106 2.52 -11.59 -7.06
N GLY A 107 1.23 -11.25 -6.92
CA GLY A 107 0.45 -11.53 -5.69
C GLY A 107 0.66 -10.49 -4.59
N GLU A 108 1.12 -9.30 -4.94
CA GLU A 108 1.26 -8.15 -4.05
C GLU A 108 0.53 -6.94 -4.63
N ASP A 109 0.03 -6.08 -3.76
CA ASP A 109 -0.63 -4.84 -4.14
C ASP A 109 0.36 -3.66 -4.06
N PHE A 110 0.54 -2.98 -5.18
CA PHE A 110 1.46 -1.86 -5.33
C PHE A 110 0.68 -0.57 -5.56
N VAL A 111 1.23 0.52 -5.05
CA VAL A 111 0.74 1.88 -5.29
C VAL A 111 1.82 2.73 -5.92
N LEU A 112 1.47 3.47 -6.97
CA LEU A 112 2.26 4.57 -7.50
C LEU A 112 1.62 5.87 -7.01
N LEU A 113 2.18 6.43 -5.94
CA LEU A 113 1.77 7.71 -5.38
C LEU A 113 2.54 8.81 -6.09
N THR A 114 1.83 9.71 -6.76
CA THR A 114 2.39 10.96 -7.25
C THR A 114 2.02 12.06 -6.28
N VAL A 115 3.02 12.58 -5.58
CA VAL A 115 2.87 13.75 -4.72
C VAL A 115 2.98 14.98 -5.62
N GLY A 116 1.84 15.64 -5.80
CA GLY A 116 1.75 16.89 -6.51
C GLY A 116 2.59 17.95 -5.81
N SER A 117 3.41 18.64 -6.59
CA SER A 117 3.97 19.90 -6.12
C SER A 117 2.80 20.87 -5.93
N THR A 118 2.74 21.57 -4.80
CA THR A 118 2.03 22.86 -4.79
C THR A 118 2.64 23.73 -5.89
N ASN A 119 1.97 24.78 -6.36
CA ASN A 119 2.53 25.74 -7.34
C ASN A 119 3.74 26.53 -6.78
N GLY A 120 4.68 25.86 -6.13
CA GLY A 120 5.94 26.37 -5.63
C GLY A 120 6.89 26.58 -6.79
N ILE A 121 7.59 27.69 -6.69
CA ILE A 121 8.68 28.04 -7.60
C ILE A 121 9.79 27.01 -7.39
N ASN A 122 10.23 26.36 -8.47
CA ASN A 122 11.46 25.58 -8.50
C ASN A 122 12.65 26.54 -8.39
N LEU A 123 12.98 26.91 -7.14
CA LEU A 123 14.03 27.88 -6.83
C LEU A 123 15.41 27.44 -7.34
N ILE A 124 15.65 26.13 -7.45
CA ILE A 124 16.90 25.59 -7.99
C ILE A 124 16.97 25.86 -9.51
N ALA A 125 15.89 25.57 -10.24
CA ALA A 125 15.83 25.87 -11.67
C ALA A 125 15.92 27.38 -11.94
N PHE A 126 15.27 28.19 -11.11
CA PHE A 126 15.37 29.65 -11.16
C PHE A 126 16.80 30.15 -10.88
N GLN A 127 17.44 29.67 -9.83
CA GLN A 127 18.82 30.02 -9.50
C GLN A 127 19.78 29.64 -10.63
N ASN A 128 19.64 28.43 -11.19
CA ASN A 128 20.45 27.99 -12.32
C ASN A 128 20.26 28.88 -13.56
N ALA A 129 19.05 29.39 -13.79
CA ALA A 129 18.78 30.34 -14.88
C ALA A 129 19.44 31.71 -14.62
N LEU A 130 19.40 32.20 -13.38
CA LEU A 130 20.12 33.41 -12.97
C LEU A 130 21.64 33.26 -13.12
N ASP A 131 22.19 32.12 -12.72
CA ASP A 131 23.64 31.85 -12.83
C ASP A 131 24.09 31.80 -14.29
N LYS A 132 23.29 31.17 -15.17
CA LYS A 132 23.52 31.18 -16.63
C LYS A 132 23.48 32.59 -17.20
N TYR A 133 22.50 33.40 -16.80
CA TYR A 133 22.39 34.79 -17.22
C TYR A 133 23.60 35.61 -16.75
N SER A 134 23.98 35.49 -15.47
CA SER A 134 25.13 36.18 -14.89
C SER A 134 26.43 35.81 -15.61
N ASN A 135 26.63 34.52 -15.92
CA ASN A 135 27.77 34.05 -16.69
C ASN A 135 27.77 34.62 -18.12
N ALA A 136 26.61 34.62 -18.82
CA ALA A 136 26.50 35.20 -20.15
C ALA A 136 26.84 36.70 -20.17
N VAL A 137 26.38 37.46 -19.16
CA VAL A 137 26.72 38.88 -19.00
C VAL A 137 28.20 39.06 -18.72
N SER A 138 28.80 38.21 -17.87
CA SER A 138 30.23 38.24 -17.59
C SER A 138 31.10 37.90 -18.82
N GLN A 139 30.66 36.97 -19.66
CA GLN A 139 31.35 36.63 -20.90
C GLN A 139 31.22 37.74 -21.94
N TRP A 140 30.04 38.34 -22.07
CA TRP A 140 29.85 39.50 -22.94
C TRP A 140 30.72 40.69 -22.50
N SER A 141 30.71 41.02 -21.20
CA SER A 141 31.47 42.16 -20.66
C SER A 141 32.99 41.98 -20.73
N SER A 142 33.48 40.73 -20.75
CA SER A 142 34.89 40.40 -20.92
C SER A 142 35.35 40.36 -22.39
N GLY A 143 34.51 40.78 -23.33
CA GLY A 143 34.90 41.00 -24.73
C GLY A 143 34.40 39.96 -25.72
N SER A 144 33.39 39.16 -25.37
CA SER A 144 32.77 38.24 -26.34
C SER A 144 32.08 39.02 -27.46
N SER A 145 32.32 38.64 -28.72
CA SER A 145 31.67 39.24 -29.89
C SER A 145 30.19 38.81 -29.96
N GLY A 146 29.27 39.72 -29.66
CA GLY A 146 27.83 39.47 -29.70
C GLY A 146 26.99 40.63 -29.15
N GLY A 147 25.67 40.56 -29.34
CA GLY A 147 24.73 41.49 -28.71
C GLY A 147 24.63 41.27 -27.19
N TYR A 148 24.12 42.27 -26.47
CA TYR A 148 23.89 42.16 -25.03
C TYR A 148 22.96 40.98 -24.70
N PRO A 149 23.29 40.09 -23.74
CA PRO A 149 22.42 38.98 -23.35
C PRO A 149 21.11 39.51 -22.76
N ALA A 150 19.97 39.21 -23.38
CA ALA A 150 18.68 39.64 -22.85
C ALA A 150 18.25 38.71 -21.71
N PRO A 151 17.81 39.23 -20.55
CA PRO A 151 17.32 38.40 -19.45
C PRO A 151 16.20 37.44 -19.86
N SER A 152 15.34 37.85 -20.80
CA SER A 152 14.23 37.04 -21.33
C SER A 152 14.67 35.75 -22.01
N ASP A 153 15.91 35.66 -22.48
CA ASP A 153 16.44 34.46 -23.14
C ASP A 153 16.84 33.37 -22.13
N TYR A 154 16.98 33.75 -20.85
CA TYR A 154 17.44 32.86 -19.77
C TYR A 154 16.36 32.68 -18.71
N ILE A 155 15.62 33.75 -18.40
CA ILE A 155 14.64 33.79 -17.32
C ILE A 155 13.24 33.50 -17.87
N GLN A 156 12.70 32.34 -17.52
CA GLN A 156 11.35 31.93 -17.87
C GLN A 156 10.29 32.67 -17.04
N SER A 157 9.07 32.77 -17.58
CA SER A 157 7.91 33.35 -16.88
C SER A 157 7.41 32.48 -15.71
N SER A 158 7.73 31.19 -15.69
CA SER A 158 7.39 30.28 -14.60
C SER A 158 8.44 29.19 -14.42
N TYR A 159 8.76 28.88 -13.18
CA TYR A 159 9.59 27.73 -12.80
C TYR A 159 8.76 26.82 -11.92
N THR A 160 7.97 25.92 -12.50
CA THR A 160 7.16 24.97 -11.73
C THR A 160 8.00 23.78 -11.28
N ALA A 161 7.86 23.38 -10.02
CA ALA A 161 8.45 22.13 -9.55
C ALA A 161 7.68 20.94 -10.13
N ALA A 162 8.43 19.92 -10.57
CA ALA A 162 7.86 18.69 -11.10
C ALA A 162 7.25 17.85 -9.95
N PRO A 163 6.16 17.12 -10.20
CA PRO A 163 5.63 16.17 -9.23
C PRO A 163 6.65 15.05 -8.95
N ILE A 164 6.60 14.50 -7.75
CA ILE A 164 7.45 13.38 -7.33
C ILE A 164 6.59 12.12 -7.28
N SER A 165 7.04 11.05 -7.95
CA SER A 165 6.37 9.76 -7.89
C SER A 165 7.15 8.78 -7.00
N VAL A 166 6.45 8.13 -6.08
CA VAL A 166 6.98 7.12 -5.17
C VAL A 166 6.14 5.86 -5.30
N THR A 167 6.81 4.72 -5.45
CA THR A 167 6.15 3.42 -5.45
C THR A 167 6.19 2.81 -4.05
N GLY A 168 5.02 2.41 -3.56
CA GLY A 168 4.86 1.63 -2.34
C GLY A 168 4.20 0.28 -2.60
N LYS A 169 4.20 -0.56 -1.57
CA LYS A 169 3.48 -1.84 -1.54
C LYS A 169 2.71 -1.98 -0.24
N LEU A 170 1.56 -2.62 -0.31
CA LEU A 170 0.77 -2.94 0.87
C LEU A 170 1.37 -4.15 1.57
N ILE A 171 1.62 -3.99 2.86
CA ILE A 171 2.09 -5.07 3.72
C ILE A 171 1.18 -5.23 4.92
N ARG A 172 1.10 -6.47 5.41
CA ARG A 172 0.57 -6.78 6.71
C ARG A 172 1.66 -6.65 7.76
N VAL A 173 1.30 -6.08 8.90
CA VAL A 173 2.19 -5.83 10.04
C VAL A 173 1.55 -6.29 11.35
N THR A 174 2.36 -6.43 12.39
CA THR A 174 1.93 -6.79 13.75
C THR A 174 1.51 -5.57 14.56
N THR A 175 1.70 -4.36 14.04
CA THR A 175 1.42 -3.08 14.69
C THR A 175 0.17 -2.40 14.12
N GLY A 176 -0.32 -1.36 14.80
CA GLY A 176 -1.38 -0.49 14.29
C GLY A 176 -2.67 -1.23 13.93
N SER A 177 -3.20 -0.96 12.73
CA SER A 177 -4.38 -1.65 12.19
C SER A 177 -4.07 -2.97 11.48
N HIS A 178 -2.84 -3.48 11.62
CA HIS A 178 -2.26 -4.61 10.89
C HIS A 178 -1.95 -4.37 9.41
N TRP A 179 -2.11 -3.15 8.91
CA TRP A 179 -1.81 -2.80 7.52
C TRP A 179 -0.86 -1.62 7.47
N ALA A 180 0.02 -1.59 6.47
CA ALA A 180 0.92 -0.47 6.25
C ALA A 180 1.29 -0.33 4.77
N LEU A 181 1.65 0.89 4.36
CA LEU A 181 2.38 1.11 3.11
C LEU A 181 3.88 1.14 3.38
N ALA A 182 4.61 0.32 2.65
CA ALA A 182 6.07 0.29 2.70
C ALA A 182 6.65 0.65 1.33
N THR A 183 7.89 1.10 1.31
CA THR A 183 8.65 1.25 0.06
C THR A 183 8.89 -0.12 -0.58
N ILE A 184 9.08 -0.15 -1.90
CA ILE A 184 9.25 -1.41 -2.65
C ILE A 184 10.42 -2.27 -2.17
N ASP A 185 11.47 -1.64 -1.64
CA ASP A 185 12.67 -2.27 -1.09
C ASP A 185 12.50 -2.81 0.33
N TYR A 186 11.34 -2.61 0.97
CA TYR A 186 11.07 -3.18 2.28
C TYR A 186 11.16 -4.72 2.23
N PRO A 187 11.91 -5.36 3.15
CA PRO A 187 12.11 -6.80 3.10
C PRO A 187 10.80 -7.55 3.31
N LEU A 188 10.55 -8.54 2.44
CA LEU A 188 9.43 -9.46 2.59
C LEU A 188 9.88 -10.72 3.34
N PRO A 189 9.03 -11.28 4.22
CA PRO A 189 9.33 -12.57 4.84
C PRO A 189 9.41 -13.66 3.76
N THR A 190 10.12 -14.74 4.08
CA THR A 190 10.25 -15.87 3.16
C THR A 190 8.90 -16.58 3.04
N ALA A 191 8.42 -16.72 1.81
CA ALA A 191 7.23 -17.50 1.47
C ALA A 191 7.41 -18.97 1.86
N ALA A 192 6.41 -19.55 2.52
CA ALA A 192 6.32 -20.98 2.72
C ALA A 192 6.16 -21.69 1.36
N PRO A 193 6.68 -22.91 1.20
CA PRO A 193 6.43 -23.71 0.00
C PRO A 193 4.92 -23.90 -0.21
N ILE A 194 4.44 -23.63 -1.43
CA ILE A 194 3.02 -23.78 -1.77
C ILE A 194 2.73 -25.26 -2.01
N THR A 195 1.93 -25.86 -1.14
CA THR A 195 1.32 -27.18 -1.35
C THR A 195 -0.12 -27.09 -1.86
N ILE A 196 -0.72 -25.90 -1.85
CA ILE A 196 -2.13 -25.70 -2.24
C ILE A 196 -2.30 -25.85 -3.76
N PRO A 197 -3.12 -26.80 -4.24
CA PRO A 197 -3.43 -26.97 -5.66
C PRO A 197 -4.16 -25.75 -6.25
N ASN A 198 -4.05 -25.55 -7.56
CA ASN A 198 -4.93 -24.62 -8.27
C ASN A 198 -6.38 -25.11 -8.17
N ALA A 199 -7.32 -24.17 -8.11
CA ALA A 199 -8.73 -24.47 -7.93
C ALA A 199 -9.60 -23.70 -8.92
N THR A 200 -10.67 -24.34 -9.39
CA THR A 200 -11.73 -23.73 -10.20
C THR A 200 -13.07 -24.11 -9.59
N PHE A 201 -13.92 -23.12 -9.34
CA PHE A 201 -15.18 -23.31 -8.64
C PHE A 201 -16.25 -22.33 -9.14
N GLN A 202 -17.48 -22.56 -8.73
CA GLN A 202 -18.63 -21.76 -9.14
C GLN A 202 -19.26 -21.08 -7.93
N VAL A 203 -19.69 -19.85 -8.13
CA VAL A 203 -20.46 -19.09 -7.13
C VAL A 203 -21.70 -18.52 -7.81
N VAL A 204 -22.87 -18.75 -7.22
CA VAL A 204 -24.14 -18.22 -7.72
C VAL A 204 -24.41 -16.88 -7.05
N ASP A 205 -24.85 -15.88 -7.83
CA ASP A 205 -25.25 -14.60 -7.26
C ASP A 205 -26.46 -14.78 -6.32
N PRO A 206 -26.39 -14.35 -5.06
CA PRO A 206 -27.52 -14.48 -4.14
C PRO A 206 -28.73 -13.63 -4.56
N ASP A 207 -28.50 -12.50 -5.23
CA ASP A 207 -29.54 -11.57 -5.66
C ASP A 207 -30.01 -11.84 -7.11
N HIS A 208 -29.16 -12.50 -7.91
CA HIS A 208 -29.42 -12.85 -9.30
C HIS A 208 -29.16 -14.33 -9.57
N THR A 209 -29.99 -15.22 -9.03
CA THR A 209 -29.74 -16.69 -9.00
C THR A 209 -29.55 -17.39 -10.36
N THR A 210 -29.77 -16.69 -11.48
CA THR A 210 -29.45 -17.17 -12.84
C THR A 210 -28.02 -16.86 -13.30
N ASP A 211 -27.30 -16.02 -12.56
CA ASP A 211 -25.91 -15.67 -12.82
C ASP A 211 -24.98 -16.55 -11.98
N THR A 212 -24.19 -17.35 -12.69
CA THR A 212 -23.16 -18.22 -12.12
C THR A 212 -21.80 -17.71 -12.54
N TYR A 213 -20.99 -17.34 -11.55
CA TYR A 213 -19.62 -16.88 -11.71
C TYR A 213 -18.66 -18.06 -11.61
N PHE A 214 -17.78 -18.19 -12.60
CA PHE A 214 -16.73 -19.20 -12.62
C PHE A 214 -15.45 -18.55 -12.14
N LEU A 215 -15.01 -18.91 -10.93
CA LEU A 215 -13.84 -18.33 -10.29
C LEU A 215 -12.68 -19.31 -10.37
N SER A 216 -11.47 -18.75 -10.53
CA SER A 216 -10.24 -19.53 -10.51
C SER A 216 -9.28 -18.96 -9.49
N GLY A 217 -8.65 -19.85 -8.74
CA GLY A 217 -7.64 -19.53 -7.76
C GLY A 217 -6.33 -20.24 -8.06
N SER A 218 -5.24 -19.56 -7.76
CA SER A 218 -3.91 -20.17 -7.76
C SER A 218 -3.18 -19.80 -6.48
N LYS A 219 -2.43 -20.76 -5.94
CA LYS A 219 -1.60 -20.56 -4.76
C LYS A 219 -2.38 -20.04 -3.54
N GLY A 220 -3.66 -20.37 -3.40
CA GLY A 220 -4.51 -19.87 -2.30
C GLY A 220 -5.12 -18.48 -2.50
N VAL A 221 -4.95 -17.85 -3.67
CA VAL A 221 -5.52 -16.52 -3.99
C VAL A 221 -6.53 -16.63 -5.13
N ILE A 222 -7.65 -15.92 -5.01
CA ILE A 222 -8.68 -15.72 -6.05
C ILE A 222 -8.58 -14.27 -6.51
N ALA A 223 -8.30 -14.05 -7.80
CA ALA A 223 -8.02 -12.73 -8.35
C ALA A 223 -8.95 -12.32 -9.51
N SER A 224 -9.65 -13.27 -10.10
CA SER A 224 -10.56 -13.02 -11.21
C SER A 224 -11.50 -14.19 -11.42
N GLY A 225 -12.52 -13.96 -12.24
CA GLY A 225 -13.41 -14.99 -12.73
C GLY A 225 -14.01 -14.64 -14.08
N THR A 226 -15.03 -15.40 -14.46
CA THR A 226 -15.85 -15.09 -15.62
C THR A 226 -17.34 -15.23 -15.32
N LEU A 227 -18.14 -14.40 -15.96
CA LEU A 227 -19.59 -14.54 -16.04
C LEU A 227 -19.97 -14.61 -17.52
N ARG A 228 -20.54 -15.73 -17.97
CA ARG A 228 -20.95 -15.95 -19.38
C ARG A 228 -19.83 -15.64 -20.40
N GLY A 229 -18.58 -15.94 -20.05
CA GLY A 229 -17.40 -15.70 -20.90
C GLY A 229 -16.79 -14.29 -20.80
N THR A 230 -17.43 -13.36 -20.09
CA THR A 230 -16.88 -12.03 -19.81
C THR A 230 -16.02 -12.06 -18.56
N SER A 231 -14.83 -11.46 -18.60
CA SER A 231 -13.96 -11.33 -17.42
C SER A 231 -14.62 -10.44 -16.37
N ILE A 232 -14.59 -10.89 -15.12
CA ILE A 232 -15.09 -10.15 -13.96
C ILE A 232 -14.01 -10.08 -12.90
N GLN A 233 -14.10 -9.05 -12.06
CA GLN A 233 -13.24 -8.90 -10.91
C GLN A 233 -13.82 -9.74 -9.76
N ALA A 234 -12.97 -10.58 -9.17
CA ALA A 234 -13.26 -11.29 -7.94
C ALA A 234 -12.01 -11.25 -7.06
N THR A 235 -12.20 -11.17 -5.76
CA THR A 235 -11.11 -11.07 -4.80
C THR A 235 -11.36 -12.03 -3.66
N GLY A 236 -10.40 -12.87 -3.33
CA GLY A 236 -10.60 -13.82 -2.26
C GLY A 236 -9.37 -14.65 -1.99
N ASN A 237 -9.49 -15.56 -1.04
CA ASN A 237 -8.49 -16.58 -0.79
C ASN A 237 -9.17 -17.93 -0.64
N TYR A 238 -8.38 -18.99 -0.76
CA TYR A 238 -8.86 -20.33 -0.50
C TYR A 238 -7.80 -21.16 0.20
N THR A 239 -8.27 -22.09 1.02
CA THR A 239 -7.42 -23.07 1.69
C THR A 239 -7.73 -24.47 1.17
N HIS A 240 -6.74 -25.36 1.26
CA HIS A 240 -6.87 -26.77 0.95
C HIS A 240 -6.51 -27.56 2.20
N THR A 241 -7.37 -28.51 2.58
CA THR A 241 -7.05 -29.45 3.66
C THR A 241 -6.34 -30.66 3.04
N ASP A 242 -5.04 -30.77 3.32
CA ASP A 242 -4.21 -31.85 2.77
C ASP A 242 -4.76 -33.23 3.15
N GLY A 243 -4.90 -34.11 2.16
CA GLY A 243 -5.34 -35.49 2.33
C GLY A 243 -6.86 -35.70 2.25
N THR A 244 -7.69 -34.66 2.20
CA THR A 244 -9.15 -34.78 2.07
C THR A 244 -9.72 -34.22 0.77
N GLY A 245 -8.96 -33.43 0.01
CA GLY A 245 -9.48 -32.79 -1.21
C GLY A 245 -10.54 -31.71 -0.94
N ILE A 246 -10.66 -31.26 0.32
CA ILE A 246 -11.61 -30.24 0.74
C ILE A 246 -10.98 -28.86 0.55
N PHE A 247 -11.69 -28.00 -0.18
CA PHE A 247 -11.36 -26.61 -0.39
C PHE A 247 -12.35 -25.71 0.34
N HIS A 248 -11.84 -24.69 1.03
CA HIS A 248 -12.66 -23.62 1.59
C HIS A 248 -12.33 -22.32 0.87
N TYR A 249 -13.33 -21.70 0.26
CA TYR A 249 -13.19 -20.48 -0.54
C TYR A 249 -13.94 -19.35 0.14
N HIS A 250 -13.28 -18.21 0.31
CA HIS A 250 -13.93 -17.00 0.78
C HIS A 250 -13.49 -15.80 -0.04
N GLY A 251 -14.40 -14.87 -0.29
CA GLY A 251 -14.08 -13.70 -1.07
C GLY A 251 -15.30 -12.90 -1.49
N ARG A 252 -15.11 -12.12 -2.55
CA ARG A 252 -16.05 -11.16 -3.11
C ARG A 252 -16.04 -11.26 -4.62
N VAL A 253 -17.23 -11.14 -5.20
CA VAL A 253 -17.45 -10.97 -6.63
C VAL A 253 -17.99 -9.58 -6.88
N TYR A 254 -17.41 -8.88 -7.85
CA TYR A 254 -17.88 -7.56 -8.28
C TYR A 254 -18.76 -7.72 -9.52
N ARG A 255 -19.99 -7.22 -9.42
CA ARG A 255 -20.97 -7.20 -10.51
C ARG A 255 -20.61 -6.12 -11.52
N ALA A 256 -21.15 -6.25 -12.74
CA ALA A 256 -20.91 -5.29 -13.82
C ALA A 256 -21.48 -3.89 -13.51
N ASP A 257 -22.48 -3.78 -12.64
CA ASP A 257 -23.06 -2.51 -12.18
C ASP A 257 -22.25 -1.82 -11.06
N GLY A 258 -21.12 -2.41 -10.66
CA GLY A 258 -20.25 -1.91 -9.60
C GLY A 258 -20.67 -2.32 -8.19
N THR A 259 -21.79 -3.03 -8.03
CA THR A 259 -22.15 -3.67 -6.76
C THR A 259 -21.34 -4.97 -6.57
N TYR A 260 -21.45 -5.60 -5.41
CA TYR A 260 -20.73 -6.82 -5.11
C TYR A 260 -21.53 -7.73 -4.18
N PHE A 261 -21.12 -8.98 -4.09
CA PHE A 261 -21.54 -9.88 -3.04
C PHE A 261 -20.34 -10.70 -2.53
N ASP A 262 -20.41 -11.07 -1.26
CA ASP A 262 -19.42 -11.91 -0.60
C ASP A 262 -19.84 -13.38 -0.70
N PHE A 263 -18.86 -14.28 -0.74
CA PHE A 263 -19.06 -15.72 -0.73
C PHE A 263 -18.17 -16.36 0.33
N ASP A 264 -18.70 -17.42 0.93
CA ASP A 264 -18.00 -18.33 1.84
C ASP A 264 -18.56 -19.73 1.58
N ILE A 265 -17.79 -20.56 0.88
CA ILE A 265 -18.22 -21.87 0.43
C ILE A 265 -17.16 -22.92 0.71
N THR A 266 -17.62 -24.13 0.97
CA THR A 266 -16.78 -25.32 1.10
C THR A 266 -17.11 -26.27 -0.04
N GLN A 267 -16.10 -26.80 -0.69
CA GLN A 267 -16.24 -27.76 -1.78
C GLN A 267 -15.39 -28.98 -1.49
N ASP A 268 -16.03 -30.14 -1.50
CA ASP A 268 -15.37 -31.43 -1.37
C ASP A 268 -15.17 -32.00 -2.79
N LEU A 269 -13.91 -32.24 -3.16
CA LEU A 269 -13.53 -32.79 -4.46
C LEU A 269 -13.04 -34.25 -4.36
N SER A 270 -13.25 -34.91 -3.21
CA SER A 270 -12.94 -36.32 -2.99
C SER A 270 -13.90 -37.30 -3.67
#